data_AF-A0A7X6TQ69-F1
#
_entry.id   AF-A0A7X6TQ69-F1
#
_cell.length_a   1.000
_cell.length_b   1.000
_cell.length_c   1.000
_cell.angle_alpha   90.00
_cell.angle_beta   90.00
_cell.angle_gamma   90.00
#
_symmetry.space_group_name_H-M   'P 1'
#
loop_
_entity.id
_entity.type
_entity.pdbx_description
1 polymer ?
#
loop_
_entity_poly.entity_id
_entity_poly.type
_entity_poly.pdbx_seq_one_letter_code
_entity_poly.pdbx_strand_id
1 'polypeptide(L)' 'FRGALDCRASDINEGMKVASSVAIAALVADDELTVDYILPDALDKRIAPAVAKAVIKAAKETGVARI' A
#
# COMPACT_ATOMS: atom_id res chain seq x y z
N PHE A 1 -2.19 -6.67 -3.30
CA PHE A 1 -1.67 -8.06 -3.42
C PHE A 1 -0.28 -8.17 -4.03
N ARG A 2 0.02 -7.48 -5.14
CA ARG A 2 1.31 -7.60 -5.86
C ARG A 2 2.56 -7.56 -4.94
N GLY A 3 2.63 -6.62 -4.00
CA GLY A 3 3.77 -6.53 -3.06
C GLY A 3 3.98 -7.78 -2.20
N ALA A 4 2.90 -8.39 -1.68
CA ALA A 4 3.00 -9.62 -0.90
C ALA A 4 3.51 -10.80 -1.73
N LEU A 5 3.10 -10.89 -3.00
CA LEU A 5 3.57 -11.91 -3.94
C LEU A 5 5.02 -11.69 -4.34
N ASP A 6 5.40 -10.45 -4.65
CA ASP A 6 6.74 -10.08 -5.09
C ASP A 6 7.81 -10.36 -4.02
N CYS A 7 7.49 -10.21 -2.73
CA CYS A 7 8.41 -10.57 -1.63
C CYS A 7 8.17 -11.96 -1.03
N ARG A 8 7.29 -12.76 -1.64
CA ARG A 8 6.89 -14.10 -1.18
C ARG A 8 6.52 -14.12 0.31
N ALA A 9 5.75 -13.12 0.75
CA ALA A 9 5.28 -13.04 2.13
C ALA A 9 4.64 -14.37 2.56
N SER A 10 4.97 -14.83 3.76
CA SER A 10 4.42 -16.05 4.36
C SER A 10 3.00 -15.83 4.91
N ASP A 11 2.65 -14.58 5.22
CA ASP A 11 1.35 -14.18 5.76
C ASP A 11 1.03 -12.72 5.38
N ILE A 12 -0.25 -12.32 5.50
CA ILE A 12 -0.72 -10.94 5.38
C ILE A 12 -1.09 -10.43 6.78
N ASN A 13 -0.16 -9.72 7.42
CA ASN A 13 -0.36 -9.22 8.78
C ASN A 13 -0.94 -7.78 8.83
N GLU A 14 -1.24 -7.31 10.05
CA GLU A 14 -1.80 -5.97 10.28
C GLU A 14 -0.88 -4.84 9.81
N GLY A 15 0.44 -4.98 9.99
CA GLY A 15 1.41 -3.98 9.52
C GLY A 15 1.32 -3.77 8.01
N MET A 16 1.16 -4.84 7.24
CA MET A 16 0.97 -4.77 5.78
C MET A 16 -0.36 -4.10 5.40
N LYS A 17 -1.44 -4.33 6.15
CA LYS A 17 -2.75 -3.69 5.92
C LYS A 17 -2.67 -2.19 6.17
N VAL A 18 -2.12 -1.78 7.33
CA VAL A 18 -1.94 -0.37 7.68
C VAL A 18 -1.04 0.32 6.64
N ALA A 19 0.09 -0.30 6.26
CA ALA A 19 0.97 0.25 5.25
C ALA A 19 0.29 0.42 3.88
N SER A 20 -0.58 -0.51 3.49
CA SER A 20 -1.39 -0.39 2.27
C SER A 20 -2.35 0.81 2.35
N SER A 21 -3.06 0.98 3.46
CA SER A 21 -4.00 2.09 3.64
C SER A 21 -3.29 3.44 3.62
N VAL A 22 -2.16 3.56 4.33
CA VAL A 22 -1.34 4.79 4.33
C VAL A 22 -0.80 5.09 2.94
N ALA A 23 -0.37 4.08 2.18
CA ALA A 23 0.12 4.27 0.82
C ALA A 23 -0.97 4.76 -0.15
N ILE A 24 -2.22 4.32 0.03
CA ILE A 24 -3.35 4.82 -0.77
C ILE A 24 -3.68 6.26 -0.39
N ALA A 25 -3.76 6.55 0.92
CA ALA A 25 -4.05 7.89 1.42
C ALA A 25 -3.02 8.93 0.94
N ALA A 26 -1.74 8.57 0.94
CA ALA A 26 -0.66 9.45 0.51
C ALA A 26 -0.64 9.76 -1.01
N LEU A 27 -1.54 9.18 -1.80
CA LEU A 27 -1.68 9.49 -3.23
C LEU A 27 -2.61 10.67 -3.51
N VAL A 28 -3.35 11.12 -2.50
CA VAL A 28 -4.14 12.35 -2.56
C VAL A 28 -3.38 13.41 -1.77
N ALA A 29 -2.98 14.50 -2.44
CA ALA A 29 -2.29 15.58 -1.76
C ALA A 29 -3.27 16.41 -0.91
N ASP A 30 -2.76 17.05 0.15
CA ASP A 30 -3.60 17.81 1.10
C ASP A 30 -4.39 18.94 0.41
N ASP A 31 -3.85 19.50 -0.69
CA ASP A 31 -4.48 20.55 -1.50
C ASP A 31 -5.48 20.00 -2.54
N GLU A 32 -5.48 18.69 -2.80
CA GLU A 32 -6.47 17.99 -3.63
C GLU A 32 -7.67 17.51 -2.81
N LEU A 33 -7.56 17.46 -1.48
CA LEU A 33 -8.63 16.98 -0.60
C LEU A 33 -9.85 17.90 -0.66
N THR A 34 -10.98 17.31 -0.99
CA THR A 34 -12.29 17.98 -0.95
C THR A 34 -13.34 17.05 -0.35
N VAL A 35 -14.52 17.58 -0.06
CA VAL A 35 -15.66 16.77 0.43
C VAL A 35 -16.04 15.64 -0.54
N ASP A 36 -15.74 15.82 -1.83
CA ASP A 36 -16.03 14.85 -2.89
C ASP A 36 -14.79 14.05 -3.34
N TYR A 37 -13.61 14.39 -2.82
CA TYR A 37 -12.33 13.75 -3.21
C TYR A 37 -11.47 13.46 -1.97
N ILE A 38 -11.74 12.32 -1.34
CA ILE A 38 -11.03 11.82 -0.15
C ILE A 38 -10.14 10.61 -0.43
N LEU A 39 -10.26 10.03 -1.63
CA LEU A 39 -9.58 8.82 -2.08
C LEU A 39 -9.22 8.98 -3.57
N PRO A 40 -8.10 8.40 -4.03
CA PRO A 40 -7.75 8.42 -5.45
C PRO A 40 -8.76 7.60 -6.26
N ASP A 41 -8.81 7.86 -7.58
CA ASP A 41 -9.66 7.10 -8.50
C ASP A 41 -9.31 5.60 -8.46
N ALA A 42 -10.31 4.73 -8.54
CA ALA A 42 -10.12 3.28 -8.43
C ALA A 42 -9.18 2.70 -9.49
N LEU A 43 -9.02 3.36 -10.64
CA LEU A 43 -8.15 2.97 -11.74
C LEU A 43 -6.87 3.81 -11.82
N ASP A 44 -6.58 4.62 -10.80
CA ASP A 44 -5.33 5.36 -10.74
C ASP A 44 -4.14 4.41 -10.76
N LYS A 45 -3.37 4.48 -11.85
CA LYS A 45 -2.21 3.62 -12.11
C LYS A 45 -1.09 3.79 -11.07
N ARG A 46 -1.11 4.85 -10.26
CA ARG A 46 -0.16 5.10 -9.16
C ARG A 46 -0.43 4.19 -7.96
N ILE A 47 -1.66 3.70 -7.76
CA ILE A 47 -2.06 2.89 -6.61
C ILE A 47 -1.26 1.59 -6.54
N ALA A 48 -1.27 0.81 -7.62
CA ALA A 48 -0.65 -0.51 -7.65
C ALA A 48 0.85 -0.50 -7.27
N PRO A 49 1.72 0.33 -7.88
CA PRO A 49 3.14 0.37 -7.51
C PRO A 49 3.38 0.95 -6.11
N ALA A 50 2.63 1.98 -5.69
CA ALA A 50 2.77 2.59 -4.37
C ALA A 50 2.45 1.60 -3.25
N VAL A 51 1.28 0.93 -3.35
CA VAL A 51 0.85 -0.10 -2.39
C VAL A 51 1.81 -1.28 -2.39
N ALA A 52 2.26 -1.75 -3.57
CA ALA A 52 3.19 -2.87 -3.63
C ALA A 52 4.49 -2.58 -2.88
N LYS A 53 5.08 -1.39 -3.09
CA LYS A 53 6.29 -0.95 -2.39
C LYS A 53 6.10 -0.87 -0.88
N ALA A 54 4.99 -0.27 -0.42
CA ALA A 54 4.68 -0.15 1.00
C ALA A 54 4.47 -1.51 1.69
N VAL A 55 3.73 -2.41 1.03
CA VAL A 55 3.47 -3.76 1.53
C VAL A 55 4.77 -4.59 1.61
N ILE A 56 5.65 -4.50 0.61
CA ILE A 56 6.96 -5.18 0.65
C ILE A 56 7.79 -4.69 1.84
N LYS A 57 7.83 -3.37 2.06
CA LYS A 57 8.56 -2.78 3.18
C LYS A 57 8.02 -3.31 4.52
N ALA A 58 6.70 -3.26 4.72
CA ALA A 58 6.07 -3.76 5.94
C ALA A 58 6.27 -5.27 6.13
N ALA A 59 6.21 -6.06 5.06
CA ALA A 59 6.46 -7.51 5.11
C ALA A 59 7.91 -7.83 5.55
N LYS A 60 8.88 -7.01 5.14
CA LYS A 60 10.28 -7.14 5.58
C LYS A 60 10.46 -6.74 7.03
N GLU A 61 9.89 -5.61 7.44
CA GLU A 61 9.97 -5.10 8.82
C GLU A 61 9.33 -6.04 9.84
N THR A 62 8.25 -6.73 9.44
CA THR A 62 7.53 -7.70 10.28
C THR A 62 8.04 -9.13 10.14
N GLY A 63 9.07 -9.37 9.33
CA GLY A 63 9.74 -10.67 9.20
C GLY A 63 8.95 -11.74 8.43
N VAL A 64 7.87 -11.38 7.73
CA VAL A 64 7.08 -12.34 6.94
C VAL A 64 7.55 -12.46 5.49
N ALA A 65 8.32 -11.49 4.98
CA ALA A 65 8.95 -11.55 3.65
C ALA A 65 10.05 -12.62 3.59
N ARG A 66 10.11 -13.35 2.47
CA ARG A 66 11.10 -14.44 2.27
C ARG A 66 12.17 -14.11 1.23
N ILE A 67 12.04 -12.98 0.52
CA ILE A 67 13.01 -12.40 -0.42
C ILE A 67 13.01 -10.86 -0.39
#